data_AF-A0A1E5A0J7-F1
#
_entry.id   AF-A0A1E5A0J7-F1
#
_cell.length_a   1.000
_cell.length_b   1.000
_cell.length_c   1.000
_cell.angle_alpha   90.00
_cell.angle_beta   90.00
_cell.angle_gamma   90.00
#
_symmetry.space_group_name_H-M   'P 1'
#
loop_
_entity.id
_entity.type
_entity.pdbx_description
1 polymer ?
#
loop_
_entity_poly.entity_id
_entity_poly.type
_entity_poly.pdbx_seq_one_letter_code
_entity_poly.pdbx_strand_id
1 'polypeptide(L)' 'MAPKLVKEKTQKIELRVTPETKILVLKMAQDDDITVTKFLEGLISREFNRRARRTSSTKPE' A
#
# COMPACT_ATOMS: atom_id res chain seq x y z
N MET A 1 8.04 -18.26 29.79
CA MET A 1 6.93 -17.52 29.14
C MET A 1 6.96 -17.85 27.65
N ALA A 2 5.87 -18.36 27.08
CA ALA A 2 5.76 -18.55 25.63
C ALA A 2 5.37 -17.22 24.96
N PRO A 3 5.93 -16.86 23.79
CA PRO A 3 5.52 -15.67 23.07
C PRO A 3 4.05 -15.78 22.66
N LYS A 4 3.24 -14.77 22.99
CA LYS A 4 1.85 -14.68 22.52
C LYS A 4 1.88 -14.36 21.02
N LEU A 5 1.34 -15.27 20.21
CA LEU A 5 1.15 -15.05 18.78
C LEU A 5 0.08 -13.96 18.61
N VAL A 6 0.50 -12.74 18.29
CA VAL A 6 -0.41 -11.66 17.92
C VAL A 6 -0.98 -12.03 16.56
N LYS A 7 -2.26 -12.41 16.51
CA LYS A 7 -2.97 -12.60 15.23
C LYS A 7 -3.11 -11.25 14.57
N GLU A 8 -2.24 -10.96 13.62
CA GLU A 8 -2.38 -9.81 12.73
C GLU A 8 -3.74 -9.91 12.02
N LYS A 9 -4.61 -8.92 12.20
CA LYS A 9 -5.89 -8.86 11.50
C LYS A 9 -5.65 -8.37 10.08
N THR A 10 -5.24 -9.28 9.20
CA THR A 10 -5.10 -8.99 7.77
C THR A 10 -6.44 -9.19 7.08
N GLN A 11 -6.90 -8.18 6.33
CA GLN A 11 -8.06 -8.30 5.45
C GLN A 11 -7.60 -8.59 4.02
N LYS A 12 -8.10 -9.68 3.43
CA LYS A 12 -7.84 -9.97 2.01
C LYS A 12 -8.69 -9.03 1.15
N ILE A 13 -8.06 -8.40 0.16
CA ILE A 13 -8.72 -7.51 -0.81
C ILE A 13 -8.41 -8.01 -2.21
N GLU A 14 -9.41 -8.01 -3.09
CA GLU A 14 -9.23 -8.30 -4.50
C GLU A 14 -9.15 -7.01 -5.31
N LEU A 15 -8.05 -6.85 -6.04
CA LEU A 15 -7.82 -5.67 -6.89
C LEU A 15 -8.21 -5.99 -8.33
N ARG A 16 -9.11 -5.18 -8.88
CA ARG A 16 -9.44 -5.20 -10.31
C ARG A 16 -8.57 -4.18 -11.03
N VAL A 17 -7.59 -4.68 -11.77
CA VAL A 17 -6.64 -3.89 -12.56
C VAL A 17 -6.41 -4.56 -13.91
N THR A 18 -5.96 -3.79 -14.89
CA THR A 18 -5.64 -4.33 -16.22
C THR A 18 -4.43 -5.27 -16.17
N PRO A 19 -4.28 -6.21 -17.12
CA PRO A 19 -3.10 -7.07 -17.21
C PRO A 19 -1.78 -6.30 -17.26
N GLU A 20 -1.74 -5.19 -18.00
CA GLU A 20 -0.55 -4.34 -18.14
C GLU A 20 -0.15 -3.74 -16.79
N THR A 21 -1.14 -3.30 -16.02
CA THR A 21 -0.93 -2.79 -14.66
C THR A 21 -0.39 -3.87 -13.74
N LYS A 22 -0.88 -5.11 -13.83
CA LYS A 22 -0.34 -6.24 -13.04
C LYS A 22 1.13 -6.49 -13.36
N ILE A 23 1.49 -6.52 -14.64
CA ILE A 23 2.86 -6.74 -15.08
C ILE A 23 3.78 -5.62 -14.58
N LEU A 24 3.33 -4.37 -14.67
CA LEU A 24 4.10 -3.23 -14.19
C LEU A 24 4.36 -3.31 -12.69
N VAL A 25 3.33 -3.60 -11.90
CA VAL A 25 3.45 -3.75 -10.43
C VAL A 25 4.38 -4.91 -10.06
N LEU A 26 4.31 -6.02 -10.78
CA LEU A 26 5.21 -7.16 -10.57
C LEU A 26 6.68 -6.77 -10.83
N LYS A 27 6.95 -6.07 -11.94
CA LYS A 27 8.31 -5.60 -12.26
C LYS A 27 8.84 -4.62 -11.22
N MET A 28 8.05 -3.62 -10.84
CA MET A 28 8.46 -2.64 -9.84
C MET A 28 8.76 -3.28 -8.48
N ALA A 29 7.92 -4.21 -8.03
CA ALA A 29 8.18 -4.92 -6.78
C ALA A 29 9.46 -5.76 -6.84
N GLN A 30 9.74 -6.37 -8.00
CA GLN A 30 10.97 -7.12 -8.24
C GLN A 30 12.22 -6.22 -8.25
N ASP A 31 12.14 -5.05 -8.91
CA ASP A 31 13.25 -4.08 -8.97
C ASP A 31 13.60 -3.53 -7.58
N ASP A 32 12.59 -3.38 -6.71
CA ASP A 32 12.73 -2.94 -5.32
C ASP A 32 13.11 -4.09 -4.35
N ASP A 33 13.27 -5.34 -4.82
CA ASP A 33 13.51 -6.56 -4.02
C ASP A 33 12.51 -6.75 -2.85
N ILE A 34 11.23 -6.46 -3.11
CA ILE A 34 10.14 -6.59 -2.12
C ILE A 34 8.95 -7.37 -2.67
N THR A 35 8.10 -7.85 -1.75
CA THR A 35 6.84 -8.48 -2.16
C THR A 35 5.87 -7.44 -2.71
N VAL A 36 5.03 -7.85 -3.67
CA VAL A 36 3.96 -7.01 -4.22
C VAL A 36 3.06 -6.44 -3.12
N THR A 37 2.76 -7.22 -2.08
CA THR A 37 1.97 -6.75 -0.93
C THR A 37 2.62 -5.54 -0.25
N LYS A 38 3.90 -5.64 0.12
CA LYS A 38 4.63 -4.54 0.77
C LYS A 38 4.77 -3.32 -0.14
N PHE A 39 5.00 -3.55 -1.43
CA PHE A 39 5.07 -2.49 -2.43
C PHE A 39 3.76 -1.68 -2.48
N LEU A 40 2.61 -2.37 -2.58
CA LEU A 40 1.29 -1.75 -2.62
C LEU A 40 0.94 -1.02 -1.31
N GLU A 41 1.24 -1.62 -0.16
CA GLU A 41 1.07 -0.97 1.16
C GLU A 41 1.85 0.36 1.25
N GLY A 42 3.08 0.38 0.75
CA GLY A 42 3.91 1.59 0.69
C GLY A 42 3.32 2.67 -0.22
N LEU A 43 2.83 2.29 -1.40
CA LEU A 43 2.16 3.23 -2.32
C LEU A 43 0.88 3.82 -1.71
N ILE A 44 0.04 2.99 -1.10
CA ILE A 44 -1.21 3.42 -0.46
C ILE A 44 -0.90 4.40 0.68
N SER A 45 0.08 4.07 1.53
CA SER A 45 0.49 4.91 2.65
C SER A 45 1.01 6.28 2.18
N ARG A 46 1.83 6.31 1.13
CA ARG A 46 2.33 7.55 0.53
C ARG A 46 1.18 8.40 -0.04
N GLU A 47 0.24 7.79 -0.73
CA GLU A 47 -0.90 8.49 -1.31
C GLU A 47 -1.84 9.05 -0.24
N PHE A 48 -2.14 8.26 0.79
CA PHE A 48 -2.95 8.70 1.92
C PHE A 48 -2.32 9.94 2.60
N ASN A 49 -1.03 9.86 2.92
CA ASN A 49 -0.29 10.98 3.53
C ASN A 49 -0.24 12.21 2.61
N ARG A 50 -0.10 12.00 1.30
CA ARG A 50 -0.13 13.09 0.32
C ARG A 50 -1.49 13.80 0.31
N ARG A 51 -2.59 13.05 0.37
CA ARG A 51 -3.95 13.60 0.42
C ARG A 51 -4.21 14.37 1.71
N ALA A 52 -3.83 13.81 2.85
CA ALA A 52 -3.99 14.47 4.15
C ALA A 52 -3.32 15.84 4.19
N ARG A 53 -2.11 15.97 3.60
CA ARG A 53 -1.42 17.27 3.48
C ARG A 53 -2.15 18.27 2.58
N ARG A 54 -2.74 17.82 1.48
CA ARG A 54 -3.49 18.70 0.54
C ARG A 54 -4.76 19.25 1.16
N THR A 55 -5.48 18.43 1.93
CA THR A 55 -6.71 18.85 2.61
C THR A 55 -6.44 19.79 3.79
N SER A 56 -5.26 19.71 4.43
CA SER A 56 -4.88 20.66 5.48
C SER A 56 -4.44 22.04 4.95
N SER A 57 -4.01 22.12 3.68
CA SER A 57 -3.58 23.39 3.04
C SER A 57 -4.74 24.21 2.47
N THR A 58 -5.94 23.64 2.31
CA THR A 58 -7.16 24.39 2.00
C THR A 58 -7.78 24.90 3.31
N LYS A 59 -7.26 26.00 3.84
CA LYS A 59 -7.92 26.77 4.90
C LYS A 59 -9.06 27.53 4.21
N PRO A 60 -10.34 27.34 4.59
CA PRO A 60 -11.39 28.24 4.14
C PRO A 60 -11.13 29.59 4.83
N GLU A 61 -10.88 30.64 4.04
CA GLU A 61 -11.05 32.03 4.48
C GLU A 61 -12.53 32.33 4.75
#